data_AF-A0AAW1TEP2-F1
#
_entry.id   AF-A0AAW1TEP2-F1
#
_cell.length_a   1.000
_cell.length_b   1.000
_cell.length_c   1.000
_cell.angle_alpha   90.00
_cell.angle_beta   90.00
_cell.angle_gamma   90.00
#
_symmetry.space_group_name_H-M   'P 1'
#
loop_
_entity.id
_entity.type
_entity.pdbx_description
1 polymer ?
#
loop_
_entity_poly.entity_id
_entity_poly.type
_entity_poly.pdbx_seq_one_letter_code
_entity_poly.pdbx_strand_id
1 'polypeptide(L)'
;MCGPMGCSFCLGMSLFGTIFLSILALLIQNNYQYTGEWYDVKSDNHADLATERKNAVHDLASTAGIYAGFTVLSAGFLVWFAVRPRS
;
A
#
# COMPACT_ATOMS: atom_id res chain seq x y z
N MET A 1 15.01 0.34 -19.06
CA MET A 1 13.86 1.26 -18.81
C MET A 1 12.58 0.48 -19.03
N CYS A 2 11.59 0.54 -18.13
CA CYS A 2 10.26 -0.01 -18.43
C CYS A 2 9.74 0.68 -19.70
N GLY A 3 9.25 -0.09 -20.67
CA GLY A 3 8.52 0.50 -21.79
C GLY A 3 7.23 1.16 -21.30
N PRO A 4 6.57 2.01 -22.12
CA PRO A 4 5.36 2.73 -21.72
C PRO A 4 4.26 1.79 -21.20
N MET A 5 4.13 0.59 -21.77
CA MET A 5 3.18 -0.42 -21.30
C MET A 5 3.53 -0.97 -19.90
N GLY A 6 4.81 -1.17 -19.61
CA GLY A 6 5.27 -1.65 -18.29
C GLY A 6 5.11 -0.58 -17.21
N CYS A 7 5.38 0.69 -17.53
CA CYS A 7 5.20 1.77 -16.57
C CYS A 7 3.71 2.06 -16.29
N SER A 8 2.80 1.90 -17.26
CA SER A 8 1.35 1.98 -17.05
C SER A 8 0.82 0.86 -16.14
N PHE A 9 1.30 -0.38 -16.32
CA PHE A 9 0.94 -1.49 -15.45
C PHE A 9 1.44 -1.26 -14.01
N CYS A 10 2.69 -0.81 -13.86
CA CYS A 10 3.27 -0.50 -12.56
C CYS A 10 2.52 0.63 -11.84
N LEU A 11 2.10 1.68 -12.59
CA LEU A 11 1.27 2.75 -12.06
C LEU A 11 -0.08 2.22 -11.57
N GLY A 12 -0.77 1.40 -12.37
CA GLY A 12 -2.07 0.83 -12.00
C GLY A 12 -1.99 -0.03 -10.74
N MET A 13 -1.02 -0.94 -10.67
CA MET A 13 -0.79 -1.79 -9.50
C MET A 13 -0.40 -0.99 -8.27
N SER A 14 0.45 0.03 -8.43
CA SER A 14 0.90 0.86 -7.31
C SER A 14 -0.24 1.74 -6.78
N LEU A 15 -1.07 2.29 -7.67
CA LEU A 15 -2.24 3.08 -7.27
C LEU A 15 -3.25 2.21 -6.52
N PHE A 16 -3.56 1.03 -7.07
CA PHE A 16 -4.45 0.08 -6.40
C PHE A 16 -3.90 -0.35 -5.04
N GLY A 17 -2.63 -0.73 -4.96
CA GLY A 17 -1.96 -1.10 -3.72
C GLY A 17 -2.00 0.01 -2.68
N THR A 18 -1.74 1.26 -3.08
CA THR A 18 -1.79 2.42 -2.18
C THR A 18 -3.20 2.61 -1.60
N ILE A 19 -4.24 2.59 -2.45
CA ILE A 19 -5.63 2.79 -2.02
C ILE A 19 -6.08 1.64 -1.11
N PHE A 20 -5.83 0.41 -1.53
CA PHE A 20 -6.24 -0.79 -0.80
C PHE A 20 -5.60 -0.87 0.59
N LEU A 21 -4.28 -0.66 0.69
CA LEU A 21 -3.57 -0.70 1.96
C LEU A 21 -3.99 0.46 2.88
N SER A 22 -4.27 1.64 2.31
CA SER A 22 -4.77 2.79 3.08
C SER A 22 -6.16 2.50 3.67
N ILE A 23 -7.05 1.88 2.89
CA ILE A 23 -8.39 1.48 3.37
C ILE A 23 -8.28 0.42 4.46
N LEU A 24 -7.40 -0.58 4.29
CA LEU A 24 -7.15 -1.60 5.32
C LEU A 24 -6.60 -0.99 6.62
N ALA A 25 -5.64 -0.07 6.53
CA ALA A 25 -5.10 0.63 7.69
C ALA A 25 -6.21 1.39 8.46
N LEU A 26 -7.10 2.08 7.74
CA LEU A 26 -8.25 2.78 8.33
C LEU A 26 -9.26 1.82 8.99
N LEU A 27 -9.55 0.68 8.37
CA LEU A 27 -10.44 -0.34 8.93
C LEU A 27 -9.89 -0.91 10.24
N ILE A 28 -8.59 -1.22 10.28
CA ILE A 28 -7.93 -1.75 11.48
C ILE A 28 -7.88 -0.67 12.57
N GLN A 29 -7.56 0.58 12.21
CA GLN A 29 -7.52 1.70 13.16
C GLN A 29 -8.89 1.98 13.80
N ASN A 30 -9.98 1.78 13.05
CA ASN A 30 -11.35 1.94 13.54
C ASN A 30 -11.91 0.70 14.26
N ASN A 31 -11.09 -0.32 14.54
CA ASN A 31 -11.52 -1.57 15.17
C ASN A 31 -12.69 -2.24 14.44
N TYR A 32 -12.65 -2.29 13.11
CA TYR A 32 -13.70 -2.92 12.32
C TYR A 32 -13.86 -4.39 12.69
N GLN A 33 -15.10 -4.85 12.84
CA GLN A 33 -15.44 -6.10 13.54
C GLN A 33 -14.76 -7.34 12.95
N TYR A 34 -14.57 -7.37 11.63
CA TYR A 34 -13.97 -8.50 10.90
C TYR A 34 -12.43 -8.49 10.87
N THR A 35 -11.79 -7.37 11.26
CA THR A 35 -10.32 -7.29 11.33
C THR A 35 -9.76 -7.94 12.59
N GLY A 36 -10.58 -8.16 13.62
CA GLY A 36 -10.18 -8.86 14.84
C GLY A 36 -9.85 -10.32 14.61
N GLU A 37 -10.41 -10.93 13.57
CA GLU A 37 -10.21 -12.33 13.18
C GLU A 37 -8.79 -12.60 12.64
N TRP A 38 -8.08 -11.53 12.26
CA TRP A 38 -6.77 -11.59 11.63
C TRP A 38 -5.63 -11.67 12.66
N TYR A 39 -5.97 -11.48 13.94
CA TYR A 39 -5.04 -11.55 15.06
C TYR A 39 -5.35 -12.81 15.87
N ASP A 40 -4.38 -13.71 15.95
CA ASP A 40 -4.56 -15.02 16.58
C ASP A 40 -4.53 -14.85 18.11
N VAL A 41 -5.65 -15.12 18.79
CA VAL A 41 -5.79 -14.99 20.25
C VAL A 41 -4.96 -16.06 21.01
N LYS A 42 -4.25 -16.93 20.29
CA LYS A 42 -3.73 -18.22 20.77
C LYS A 42 -2.26 -18.27 21.19
N SER A 43 -1.54 -17.16 21.23
CA SER A 43 -0.20 -17.15 21.81
C SER A 43 -0.29 -17.06 23.33
N ASP A 44 0.21 -18.07 24.04
CA ASP A 44 0.39 -18.14 25.50
C ASP A 44 1.23 -16.97 26.09
N ASN A 45 1.71 -16.05 25.24
CA ASN A 45 2.29 -14.78 25.62
C ASN A 45 1.35 -13.66 25.17
N HIS A 46 0.64 -13.05 26.13
CA HIS A 46 -0.24 -11.90 25.92
C HIS A 46 0.53 -10.69 25.36
N ALA A 47 0.82 -10.68 24.06
CA ALA A 47 0.97 -9.42 23.35
C ALA A 47 -0.41 -8.76 23.34
N ASP A 48 -0.50 -7.58 23.96
CA ASP A 48 -1.73 -6.79 23.99
C ASP A 48 -2.23 -6.60 22.54
N LEU A 49 -3.44 -7.08 22.23
CA LEU A 49 -4.06 -6.99 20.89
C LEU A 49 -4.07 -5.55 20.36
N ALA A 50 -4.11 -4.56 21.26
CA ALA A 50 -4.00 -3.16 20.88
C ALA A 50 -2.60 -2.80 20.32
N THR A 51 -1.55 -3.45 20.79
CA THR A 51 -0.17 -3.27 20.32
C THR A 51 0.04 -3.93 18.96
N GLU A 52 -0.46 -5.16 18.76
CA GLU A 52 -0.37 -5.82 17.45
C GLU A 52 -1.13 -5.07 16.35
N ARG A 53 -2.32 -4.55 16.67
CA ARG A 53 -3.08 -3.70 15.74
C ARG A 53 -2.32 -2.43 15.39
N LYS A 54 -1.71 -1.76 16.37
CA LYS A 54 -0.91 -0.55 16.11
C LYS A 54 0.29 -0.85 15.20
N ASN A 55 0.97 -1.97 15.42
CA ASN A 55 2.10 -2.39 14.58
C ASN A 55 1.63 -2.70 13.15
N ALA A 56 0.52 -3.43 12.99
CA ALA A 56 -0.05 -3.73 11.69
C ALA A 56 -0.48 -2.46 10.93
N VAL A 57 -1.12 -1.49 11.60
CA VAL A 57 -1.46 -0.20 10.99
C VAL A 57 -0.22 0.55 10.54
N HIS A 58 0.83 0.55 11.36
CA HIS A 58 2.10 1.20 11.02
C HIS A 58 2.75 0.55 9.79
N ASP A 59 2.79 -0.78 9.73
CA ASP A 59 3.37 -1.53 8.60
C ASP A 59 2.56 -1.34 7.32
N LEU A 60 1.22 -1.34 7.42
CA LEU A 60 0.33 -1.05 6.29
C LEU A 60 0.50 0.39 5.80
N ALA A 61 0.63 1.36 6.70
CA ALA A 61 0.85 2.76 6.35
C ALA A 61 2.22 2.96 5.68
N SER A 62 3.27 2.31 6.18
CA SER A 62 4.60 2.31 5.58
C SER A 62 4.57 1.73 4.17
N THR A 63 3.93 0.57 4.01
CA THR A 63 3.81 -0.11 2.72
C THR A 63 2.99 0.71 1.72
N ALA A 64 1.88 1.32 2.16
CA ALA A 64 1.10 2.25 1.35
C ALA A 64 1.95 3.45 0.88
N GLY A 65 2.81 3.99 1.75
CA GLY A 65 3.76 5.05 1.41
C GLY A 65 4.76 4.62 0.30
N ILE A 66 5.26 3.38 0.35
CA ILE A 66 6.14 2.84 -0.70
C ILE A 66 5.41 2.78 -2.04
N TYR A 67 4.19 2.22 -2.06
CA TYR A 67 3.38 2.16 -3.29
C TYR A 67 3.00 3.56 -3.81
N ALA A 68 2.76 4.53 -2.92
CA ALA A 68 2.53 5.92 -3.32
C ALA A 68 3.76 6.51 -4.02
N GLY A 69 4.97 6.23 -3.50
CA GLY A 69 6.23 6.63 -4.13
C GLY A 69 6.40 6.03 -5.53
N PHE A 70 6.13 4.74 -5.70
CA PHE A 70 6.15 4.09 -7.02
C PHE A 70 5.11 4.66 -7.98
N THR A 71 3.94 5.06 -7.47
CA THR A 71 2.88 5.70 -8.26
C THR A 71 3.37 7.04 -8.84
N VAL A 72 3.97 7.89 -8.00
CA VAL A 72 4.52 9.20 -8.42
C VAL A 72 5.65 9.02 -9.44
N LEU A 73 6.56 8.08 -9.19
CA LEU A 73 7.70 7.81 -10.07
C LEU A 73 7.27 7.24 -11.42
N SER A 74 6.31 6.32 -11.44
CA SER A 74 5.74 5.75 -12.66
C SER A 74 4.95 6.79 -13.47
N ALA A 75 4.18 7.65 -12.79
CA ALA A 75 3.49 8.77 -13.42
C ALA A 75 4.49 9.75 -14.06
N GLY A 76 5.57 10.08 -13.35
CA GLY A 76 6.65 10.93 -13.87
C GLY A 76 7.29 10.35 -15.13
N PHE A 77 7.54 9.05 -15.18
CA PHE A 77 8.07 8.41 -16.39
C PHE A 77 7.09 8.45 -17.56
N LEU A 78 5.79 8.22 -17.33
CA LEU A 78 4.78 8.32 -18.40
C LEU A 78 4.66 9.74 -18.95
N VAL A 79 4.66 10.75 -18.08
CA VAL A 79 4.67 12.16 -18.50
C VAL A 79 5.93 12.47 -19.31
N TRP A 80 7.09 12.00 -18.85
CA TRP A 80 8.36 12.19 -19.57
C TRP A 80 8.35 11.54 -20.97
N PHE A 81 7.81 10.32 -21.10
CA PHE A 81 7.63 9.66 -22.40
C PHE A 81 6.60 10.36 -23.28
N ALA A 82 5.57 10.99 -22.71
CA ALA A 82 4.58 11.76 -23.46
C ALA A 82 5.15 13.11 -23.97
N VAL A 83 6.05 13.73 -23.21
CA VAL A 83 6.61 15.06 -23.53
C VAL A 83 7.83 14.98 -24.44
N ARG A 84 8.59 13.87 -24.45
CA ARG A 84 9.68 13.68 -25.42
C ARG A 84 9.16 13.03 -26.71
N PRO A 85 8.96 13.80 -27.80
CA PRO A 85 8.67 13.20 -29.09
C PRO A 85 9.81 12.27 -29.49
N ARG A 86 9.47 11.06 -29.97
CA ARG A 86 10.41 10.13 -30.60
C ARG A 86 11.07 10.86 -31.78
N SER A 87 12.38 11.13 -31.70
CA SER A 87 13.20 11.48 -32.86
C SER A 87 13.52 10.22 -33.66
#